data_AF-A0A934ZM90-F1
#
_entry.id   AF-A0A934ZM90-F1
#
_cell.length_a   1.000
_cell.length_b   1.000
_cell.length_c   1.000
_cell.angle_alpha   90.00
_cell.angle_beta   90.00
_cell.angle_gamma   90.00
#
_symmetry.space_group_name_H-M   'P 1'
#
loop_
_entity.id
_entity.type
_entity.pdbx_description
1 polymer ?
#
loop_
_entity_poly.entity_id
_entity_poly.type
_entity_poly.pdbx_seq_one_letter_code
_entity_poly.pdbx_strand_id
1 'polypeptide(L)'
;MMRNRYLVSTWPNVFNALTRQTVGGFIAVTAVTGETTEVTVRPTSNVAAGAGIPAIRSGESRTFTLTAGDVLELIGDGMGDLTGTSIESNQPVAVFVGHDCATVPAGRVACDHLEEQLLPDETWGRDYVVSALRDRGPGVPAVVRILSQSNDNALTFDPPSAHAPVTLSAGQLIEFQTNANFRVIGTQALLVSQFMLGQGPAGSGLSSGDPAMVFEVPVQQYRTSYDFYVPQTYPNNFVNVVAPAGTELILDDMPLRGSMSTVGTMNIFTLQITSGPHRLRSSAGQPIGVKVYGVARYTSYMYPGGLDLQLITPG
;
A
#
# COMPACT_ATOMS: atom_id res chain seq x y z
N MET A 1 0.04 -12.59 23.50
CA MET A 1 -0.43 -13.50 22.44
C MET A 1 -0.62 -12.61 21.23
N MET A 2 0.10 -12.84 20.12
CA MET A 2 -0.18 -12.12 18.87
C MET A 2 -1.62 -12.42 18.48
N ARG A 3 -2.45 -11.39 18.37
CA ARG A 3 -3.70 -11.53 17.65
C ARG A 3 -3.31 -11.28 16.20
N ASN A 4 -3.56 -12.22 15.30
CA ASN A 4 -3.26 -12.00 13.89
C ASN A 4 -4.44 -11.24 13.30
N ARG A 5 -4.42 -9.91 13.47
CA ARG A 5 -5.49 -8.99 13.05
C ARG A 5 -5.08 -8.24 11.81
N TYR A 6 -6.01 -8.10 10.88
CA TYR A 6 -5.82 -7.35 9.66
C TYR A 6 -7.07 -6.51 9.38
N LEU A 7 -6.85 -5.26 9.06
CA LEU A 7 -7.85 -4.35 8.53
C LEU A 7 -7.55 -4.10 7.06
N VAL A 8 -8.46 -4.57 6.20
CA VAL A 8 -8.26 -4.63 4.76
C VAL A 8 -8.28 -3.23 4.14
N SER A 9 -7.39 -3.00 3.17
CA SER A 9 -7.49 -1.88 2.24
C SER A 9 -7.46 -2.40 0.80
N THR A 10 -8.57 -2.19 0.09
CA THR A 10 -8.76 -2.57 -1.32
C THR A 10 -9.09 -1.33 -2.16
N TRP A 11 -9.39 -1.55 -3.43
CA TRP A 11 -9.99 -0.56 -4.32
C TRP A 11 -11.49 -0.89 -4.54
N PRO A 12 -12.38 0.09 -4.80
CA PRO A 12 -13.79 -0.19 -5.05
C PRO A 12 -13.97 -0.95 -6.36
N ASN A 13 -14.86 -1.94 -6.35
CA ASN A 13 -15.25 -2.68 -7.55
C ASN A 13 -15.75 -1.75 -8.66
N VAL A 14 -15.53 -2.16 -9.91
CA VAL A 14 -16.00 -1.44 -11.09
C VAL A 14 -16.82 -2.35 -12.00
N PHE A 15 -18.00 -1.89 -12.40
CA PHE A 15 -18.81 -2.56 -13.41
C PHE A 15 -18.34 -2.16 -14.81
N ASN A 16 -17.82 -3.14 -15.57
CA ASN A 16 -17.49 -2.96 -16.97
C ASN A 16 -18.74 -3.19 -17.83
N ALA A 17 -19.32 -2.10 -18.34
CA ALA A 17 -20.52 -2.15 -19.17
C ALA A 17 -20.33 -2.88 -20.51
N LEU A 18 -19.11 -2.93 -21.04
CA LEU A 18 -18.80 -3.59 -22.32
C LEU A 18 -18.74 -5.10 -22.18
N THR A 19 -18.08 -5.61 -21.13
CA THR A 19 -17.99 -7.06 -20.87
C THR A 19 -19.12 -7.59 -20.00
N ARG A 20 -19.93 -6.70 -19.41
CA ARG A 20 -20.95 -7.01 -18.39
C ARG A 20 -20.37 -7.80 -17.20
N GLN A 21 -19.13 -7.51 -16.85
CA GLN A 21 -18.44 -8.11 -15.71
C GLN A 21 -18.17 -7.06 -14.65
N THR A 22 -18.27 -7.48 -13.39
CA THR A 22 -17.72 -6.72 -12.27
C THR A 22 -16.28 -7.18 -12.09
N VAL A 23 -15.33 -6.26 -12.22
CA VAL A 23 -13.96 -6.47 -11.74
C VAL A 23 -13.91 -5.96 -10.32
N GLY A 24 -13.32 -6.74 -9.42
CA GLY A 24 -13.50 -6.50 -8.00
C GLY A 24 -12.23 -6.56 -7.17
N GLY A 25 -12.31 -5.93 -6.01
CA GLY A 25 -11.38 -6.09 -4.92
C GLY A 25 -11.48 -7.50 -4.34
N PHE A 26 -10.34 -8.04 -3.97
CA PHE A 26 -10.23 -9.37 -3.38
C PHE A 26 -9.38 -9.35 -2.10
N ILE A 27 -9.61 -10.39 -1.29
CA ILE A 27 -8.79 -10.74 -0.14
C ILE A 27 -8.41 -12.22 -0.31
N ALA A 28 -7.12 -12.53 -0.25
CA ALA A 28 -6.62 -13.91 -0.21
C ALA A 28 -5.89 -14.16 1.11
N VAL A 29 -6.38 -15.11 1.90
CA VAL A 29 -5.76 -15.52 3.18
C VAL A 29 -5.16 -16.90 3.03
N THR A 30 -3.85 -17.00 3.13
CA THR A 30 -3.10 -18.26 3.04
C THR A 30 -2.74 -18.75 4.43
N ALA A 31 -3.15 -19.97 4.78
CA ALA A 31 -2.71 -20.63 6.00
C ALA A 31 -1.29 -21.20 5.80
N VAL A 32 -0.34 -20.79 6.65
CA VAL A 32 1.09 -21.11 6.47
C VAL A 32 1.65 -22.10 7.50
N THR A 33 0.90 -22.36 8.57
CA THR A 33 1.33 -23.28 9.63
C THR A 33 0.80 -24.68 9.41
N GLY A 34 1.52 -25.71 9.91
CA GLY A 34 1.06 -27.10 9.91
C GLY A 34 -0.14 -27.39 10.83
N GLU A 35 -0.57 -26.41 11.63
CA GLU A 35 -1.73 -26.50 12.51
C GLU A 35 -3.00 -26.04 11.78
N THR A 36 -4.15 -26.53 12.24
CA THR A 36 -5.45 -26.02 11.79
C THR A 36 -5.60 -24.54 12.14
N THR A 37 -5.87 -23.72 11.13
CA THR A 37 -6.00 -22.26 11.26
C THR A 37 -7.48 -21.87 11.15
N GLU A 38 -8.00 -21.22 12.17
CA GLU A 38 -9.33 -20.59 12.12
C GLU A 38 -9.18 -19.13 11.73
N VAL A 39 -9.88 -18.73 10.67
CA VAL A 39 -9.90 -17.36 10.14
C VAL A 39 -11.33 -16.83 10.24
N THR A 40 -11.53 -15.78 11.03
CA THR A 40 -12.80 -15.08 11.14
C THR A 40 -12.74 -13.78 10.35
N VAL A 41 -13.68 -13.61 9.43
CA VAL A 41 -13.80 -12.42 8.58
C VAL A 41 -15.11 -11.70 8.88
N ARG A 42 -15.08 -10.37 8.92
CA ARG A 42 -16.27 -9.51 9.01
C ARG A 42 -16.16 -8.41 7.94
N PRO A 43 -16.83 -8.56 6.78
CA PRO A 43 -16.63 -7.65 5.67
C PRO A 43 -17.46 -6.37 5.81
N THR A 44 -16.96 -5.29 5.23
CA THR A 44 -17.67 -3.99 5.16
C THR A 44 -18.59 -3.87 3.95
N SER A 45 -18.41 -4.72 2.95
CA SER A 45 -19.32 -4.90 1.82
C SER A 45 -19.76 -6.36 1.70
N ASN A 46 -20.72 -6.64 0.83
CA ASN A 46 -21.13 -8.02 0.56
C ASN A 46 -20.00 -8.78 -0.15
N VAL A 47 -19.82 -10.05 0.20
CA VAL A 47 -18.90 -10.98 -0.46
C VAL A 47 -19.71 -11.94 -1.31
N ALA A 48 -19.28 -12.15 -2.55
CA ALA A 48 -19.94 -13.05 -3.49
C ALA A 48 -19.81 -14.52 -3.03
N ALA A 49 -20.79 -15.35 -3.38
CA ALA A 49 -20.66 -16.79 -3.20
C ALA A 49 -19.70 -17.39 -4.24
N GLY A 50 -18.86 -18.33 -3.81
CA GLY A 50 -17.94 -19.12 -4.63
C GLY A 50 -18.02 -20.61 -4.32
N ALA A 51 -17.09 -21.38 -4.86
CA ALA A 51 -17.01 -22.82 -4.59
C ALA A 51 -16.66 -23.08 -3.12
N GLY A 52 -17.58 -23.68 -2.35
CA GLY A 52 -17.37 -23.97 -0.92
C GLY A 52 -17.45 -22.76 0.02
N ILE A 53 -17.60 -21.54 -0.52
CA ILE A 53 -17.71 -20.29 0.22
C ILE A 53 -19.07 -19.67 -0.11
N PRO A 54 -20.05 -19.66 0.79
CA PRO A 54 -21.30 -18.98 0.51
C PRO A 54 -21.15 -17.46 0.65
N ALA A 55 -22.12 -16.72 0.13
CA ALA A 55 -22.16 -15.27 0.24
C ALA A 55 -22.14 -14.83 1.71
N ILE A 56 -21.47 -13.71 1.98
CA ILE A 56 -21.36 -13.09 3.32
C ILE A 56 -21.93 -11.68 3.21
N ARG A 57 -22.88 -11.32 4.08
CA ARG A 57 -23.41 -9.96 4.08
C ARG A 57 -22.45 -8.99 4.76
N SER A 58 -22.48 -7.73 4.36
CA SER A 58 -21.79 -6.65 5.09
C SER A 58 -22.13 -6.70 6.58
N GLY A 59 -21.10 -6.66 7.43
CA GLY A 59 -21.19 -6.70 8.89
C GLY A 59 -21.35 -8.10 9.51
N GLU A 60 -21.66 -9.13 8.72
CA GLU A 60 -21.78 -10.53 9.16
C GLU A 60 -20.39 -11.11 9.45
N SER A 61 -20.21 -11.74 10.61
CA SER A 61 -18.96 -12.45 10.92
C SER A 61 -19.04 -13.90 10.48
N ARG A 62 -18.00 -14.39 9.82
CA ARG A 62 -17.91 -15.77 9.34
C ARG A 62 -16.54 -16.36 9.59
N THR A 63 -16.52 -17.57 10.14
CA THR A 63 -15.29 -18.31 10.44
C THR A 63 -15.08 -19.44 9.44
N PHE A 64 -13.85 -19.58 8.98
CA PHE A 64 -13.37 -20.62 8.09
C PHE A 64 -12.25 -21.40 8.76
N THR A 65 -12.18 -22.69 8.48
CA THR A 65 -11.12 -23.58 8.94
C THR A 65 -10.23 -23.93 7.77
N LEU A 66 -8.94 -23.61 7.88
CA LEU A 66 -7.92 -23.80 6.86
C LEU A 66 -6.82 -24.73 7.38
N THR A 67 -6.19 -25.46 6.47
CA THR A 67 -4.97 -26.24 6.71
C THR A 67 -3.79 -25.66 5.93
N ALA A 68 -2.57 -26.09 6.24
CA ALA A 68 -1.36 -25.56 5.60
C ALA A 68 -1.44 -25.62 4.06
N GLY A 69 -1.29 -24.46 3.42
CA GLY A 69 -1.37 -24.32 1.96
C GLY A 69 -2.76 -24.02 1.41
N ASP A 70 -3.81 -24.08 2.23
CA ASP A 70 -5.14 -23.62 1.82
C ASP A 70 -5.15 -22.09 1.66
N VAL A 71 -5.88 -21.63 0.65
CA VAL A 71 -6.11 -20.21 0.35
C VAL A 71 -7.61 -19.92 0.41
N LEU A 72 -8.01 -19.06 1.34
CA LEU A 72 -9.35 -18.48 1.39
C LEU A 72 -9.38 -17.23 0.52
N GLU A 73 -10.08 -17.29 -0.61
CA GLU A 73 -10.28 -16.15 -1.50
C GLU A 73 -11.69 -15.57 -1.35
N LEU A 74 -11.77 -14.28 -1.03
CA LEU A 74 -13.01 -13.55 -0.87
C LEU A 74 -13.05 -12.40 -1.89
N ILE A 75 -14.14 -12.32 -2.65
CA ILE A 75 -14.32 -11.33 -3.72
C ILE A 75 -15.54 -10.47 -3.37
N GLY A 76 -15.39 -9.15 -3.46
CA GLY A 76 -16.49 -8.22 -3.23
C GLY A 76 -17.61 -8.40 -4.26
N ASP A 77 -18.87 -8.38 -3.80
CA ASP A 77 -20.04 -8.47 -4.69
C ASP A 77 -20.47 -7.09 -5.21
N GLY A 78 -20.95 -7.04 -6.44
CA GLY A 78 -21.42 -5.80 -7.08
C GLY A 78 -20.37 -4.69 -7.07
N MET A 79 -20.79 -3.46 -6.75
CA MET A 79 -19.92 -2.28 -6.66
C MET A 79 -19.32 -2.08 -5.25
N GLY A 80 -19.13 -3.16 -4.48
CA GLY A 80 -18.61 -3.10 -3.12
C GLY A 80 -17.12 -2.70 -3.04
N ASP A 81 -16.73 -2.05 -1.94
CA ASP A 81 -15.33 -1.89 -1.53
C ASP A 81 -15.14 -2.68 -0.23
N LEU A 82 -14.19 -3.62 -0.21
CA LEU A 82 -13.90 -4.44 0.97
C LEU A 82 -13.00 -3.71 1.98
N THR A 83 -12.61 -2.47 1.71
CA THR A 83 -11.82 -1.65 2.65
C THR A 83 -12.53 -1.54 4.00
N GLY A 84 -11.78 -1.76 5.08
CA GLY A 84 -12.27 -1.83 6.46
C GLY A 84 -12.79 -3.20 6.88
N THR A 85 -12.78 -4.22 6.00
CA THR A 85 -13.03 -5.61 6.38
C THR A 85 -12.01 -6.05 7.43
N SER A 86 -12.48 -6.63 8.53
CA SER A 86 -11.59 -7.15 9.57
C SER A 86 -11.38 -8.66 9.39
N ILE A 87 -10.13 -9.09 9.56
CA ILE A 87 -9.73 -10.50 9.58
C ILE A 87 -9.05 -10.76 10.91
N GLU A 88 -9.46 -11.82 11.60
CA GLU A 88 -8.79 -12.33 12.80
C GLU A 88 -8.44 -13.80 12.58
N SER A 89 -7.25 -14.23 13.00
CA SER A 89 -6.87 -15.64 12.95
C SER A 89 -6.16 -16.10 14.22
N ASN A 90 -6.33 -17.39 14.53
CA ASN A 90 -5.72 -18.02 15.71
C ASN A 90 -4.28 -18.51 15.47
N GLN A 91 -3.83 -18.57 14.21
CA GLN A 91 -2.49 -18.92 13.77
C GLN A 91 -1.98 -17.90 12.74
N PRO A 92 -0.65 -17.77 12.54
CA PRO A 92 -0.11 -16.91 11.50
C PRO A 92 -0.67 -17.24 10.11
N VAL A 93 -1.02 -16.20 9.36
CA VAL A 93 -1.48 -16.27 7.97
C VAL A 93 -0.76 -15.22 7.12
N ALA A 94 -0.67 -15.46 5.81
CA ALA A 94 -0.33 -14.42 4.85
C ALA A 94 -1.62 -13.86 4.24
N VAL A 95 -1.79 -12.55 4.28
CA VAL A 95 -2.96 -11.88 3.70
C VAL A 95 -2.50 -11.07 2.50
N PHE A 96 -3.14 -11.27 1.36
CA PHE A 96 -2.98 -10.47 0.16
C PHE A 96 -4.29 -9.77 -0.14
N VAL A 97 -4.20 -8.52 -0.56
CA VAL A 97 -5.36 -7.71 -0.92
C VAL A 97 -5.08 -7.02 -2.23
N GLY A 98 -6.12 -6.82 -3.02
CA GLY A 98 -5.93 -6.34 -4.36
C GLY A 98 -7.23 -6.02 -5.07
N HIS A 99 -7.10 -5.85 -6.38
CA HIS A 99 -8.21 -5.63 -7.29
C HIS A 99 -7.83 -6.08 -8.70
N ASP A 100 -8.67 -6.89 -9.34
CA ASP A 100 -8.39 -7.56 -10.63
C ASP A 100 -8.12 -6.58 -11.79
N CYS A 101 -8.83 -5.45 -11.84
CA CYS A 101 -8.59 -4.39 -12.84
C CYS A 101 -9.04 -3.03 -12.28
N ALA A 102 -8.18 -2.39 -11.48
CA ALA A 102 -8.49 -1.12 -10.82
C ALA A 102 -8.26 0.06 -11.76
N THR A 103 -9.25 0.94 -11.91
CA THR A 103 -9.05 2.26 -12.54
C THR A 103 -8.69 3.28 -11.46
N VAL A 104 -7.52 3.92 -11.57
CA VAL A 104 -7.02 4.87 -10.58
C VAL A 104 -6.80 6.26 -11.19
N PRO A 105 -7.47 7.32 -10.69
CA PRO A 105 -8.63 7.27 -9.79
C PRO A 105 -9.82 6.56 -10.47
N ALA A 106 -10.89 6.30 -9.70
CA ALA A 106 -12.06 5.59 -10.20
C ALA A 106 -12.60 6.22 -11.49
N GLY A 107 -12.84 5.38 -12.50
CA GLY A 107 -13.32 5.81 -13.82
C GLY A 107 -12.22 6.30 -14.78
N ARG A 108 -10.95 6.37 -14.34
CA ARG A 108 -9.82 6.70 -15.22
C ARG A 108 -9.15 5.44 -15.74
N VAL A 109 -9.38 5.15 -17.02
CA VAL A 109 -8.63 4.14 -17.78
C VAL A 109 -7.14 4.51 -17.89
N ALA A 110 -6.23 3.60 -18.23
CA ALA A 110 -6.42 2.16 -18.22
C ALA A 110 -6.38 1.62 -16.78
N CYS A 111 -6.93 0.42 -16.60
CA CYS A 111 -6.84 -0.30 -15.34
C CYS A 111 -5.60 -1.19 -15.31
N ASP A 112 -5.21 -1.63 -14.12
CA ASP A 112 -4.24 -2.71 -13.94
C ASP A 112 -4.68 -3.61 -12.77
N HIS A 113 -4.08 -4.80 -12.70
CA HIS A 113 -4.17 -5.65 -11.51
C HIS A 113 -3.36 -5.01 -10.38
N LEU A 114 -4.00 -4.84 -9.23
CA LEU A 114 -3.34 -4.38 -8.01
C LEU A 114 -3.30 -5.53 -7.02
N GLU A 115 -2.16 -5.78 -6.40
CA GLU A 115 -2.02 -6.80 -5.37
C GLU A 115 -0.83 -6.49 -4.47
N GLU A 116 -1.07 -6.49 -3.17
CA GLU A 116 -0.03 -6.28 -2.16
C GLU A 116 -0.23 -7.24 -0.99
N GLN A 117 0.87 -7.66 -0.37
CA GLN A 117 0.80 -8.36 0.90
C GLN A 117 0.41 -7.38 2.00
N LEU A 118 -0.75 -7.58 2.60
CA LEU A 118 -1.21 -6.81 3.75
C LEU A 118 -0.53 -7.33 5.01
N LEU A 119 0.15 -6.43 5.71
CA LEU A 119 0.83 -6.75 6.96
C LEU A 119 -0.14 -6.62 8.15
N PRO A 120 0.08 -7.40 9.22
CA PRO A 120 -0.79 -7.38 10.41
C PRO A 120 -0.89 -5.99 11.02
N ASP A 121 -2.04 -5.69 11.62
CA ASP A 121 -2.34 -4.38 12.21
C ASP A 121 -1.34 -3.99 13.33
N GLU A 122 -0.73 -4.99 13.99
CA GLU A 122 0.30 -4.82 15.03
C GLU A 122 1.61 -4.20 14.49
N THR A 123 1.78 -4.22 13.16
CA THR A 123 2.97 -3.66 12.48
C THR A 123 2.74 -2.24 11.96
N TRP A 124 1.50 -1.73 12.03
CA TRP A 124 1.14 -0.40 11.53
C TRP A 124 1.65 0.69 12.46
N GLY A 125 2.20 1.75 11.87
CA GLY A 125 2.75 2.87 12.63
C GLY A 125 1.78 4.04 12.77
N ARG A 126 2.28 5.10 13.42
CA ARG A 126 1.57 6.37 13.58
C ARG A 126 2.18 7.51 12.76
N ASP A 127 3.32 7.26 12.13
CA ASP A 127 4.15 8.28 11.50
C ASP A 127 4.62 7.77 10.14
N TYR A 128 4.15 8.42 9.08
CA TYR A 128 4.46 8.04 7.71
C TYR A 128 4.97 9.25 6.95
N VAL A 129 6.01 9.03 6.15
CA VAL A 129 6.44 9.99 5.13
C VAL A 129 6.08 9.41 3.78
N VAL A 130 5.17 10.08 3.09
CA VAL A 130 4.72 9.70 1.75
C VAL A 130 5.48 10.54 0.75
N SER A 131 6.41 9.91 0.05
CA SER A 131 7.13 10.57 -1.02
C SER A 131 6.30 10.59 -2.29
N ALA A 132 6.33 11.72 -2.98
CA ALA A 132 5.69 11.91 -4.25
C ALA A 132 6.37 11.09 -5.34
N LEU A 133 5.57 10.70 -6.33
CA LEU A 133 6.04 9.95 -7.49
C LEU A 133 6.52 10.94 -8.56
N ARG A 134 7.59 10.56 -9.27
CA ARG A 134 8.20 11.35 -10.35
C ARG A 134 8.32 10.58 -11.66
N ASP A 135 7.66 9.43 -11.73
CA ASP A 135 7.59 8.51 -12.87
C ASP A 135 7.13 9.19 -14.16
N ARG A 136 6.25 10.19 -14.05
CA ARG A 136 5.67 10.93 -15.18
C ARG A 136 5.83 12.45 -15.03
N GLY A 137 6.86 12.87 -14.29
CA GLY A 137 7.16 14.27 -14.02
C GLY A 137 6.51 14.82 -12.74
N PRO A 138 6.95 15.99 -12.26
CA PRO A 138 6.60 16.50 -10.93
C PRO A 138 5.15 16.99 -10.80
N GLY A 139 4.45 17.23 -11.92
CA GLY A 139 3.06 17.71 -11.92
C GLY A 139 2.01 16.62 -11.77
N VAL A 140 2.39 15.34 -11.89
CA VAL A 140 1.45 14.21 -11.88
C VAL A 140 1.23 13.75 -10.45
N PRO A 141 -0.02 13.77 -9.94
CA PRO A 141 -0.29 13.32 -8.59
C PRO A 141 -0.39 11.79 -8.51
N ALA A 142 -0.22 11.27 -7.30
CA ALA A 142 -0.66 9.94 -6.92
C ALA A 142 -2.01 10.03 -6.20
N VAL A 143 -2.78 8.94 -6.17
CA VAL A 143 -3.88 8.80 -5.19
C VAL A 143 -3.29 8.26 -3.90
N VAL A 144 -3.71 8.82 -2.76
CA VAL A 144 -3.37 8.32 -1.43
C VAL A 144 -4.66 7.96 -0.71
N ARG A 145 -4.67 6.79 -0.08
CA ARG A 145 -5.68 6.38 0.91
C ARG A 145 -5.03 6.25 2.28
N ILE A 146 -5.68 6.79 3.31
CA ILE A 146 -5.24 6.63 4.70
C ILE A 146 -6.39 6.04 5.50
N LEU A 147 -6.17 4.85 6.06
CA LEU A 147 -7.14 4.06 6.81
C LEU A 147 -6.77 4.05 8.29
N SER A 148 -7.73 4.31 9.18
CA SER A 148 -7.51 4.26 10.62
C SER A 148 -7.78 2.89 11.22
N GLN A 149 -6.85 2.38 12.02
CA GLN A 149 -7.03 1.15 12.80
C GLN A 149 -8.02 1.35 13.96
N SER A 150 -8.08 2.55 14.54
CA SER A 150 -8.78 2.83 15.79
C SER A 150 -9.68 4.06 15.71
N ASN A 151 -10.64 4.15 16.64
CA ASN A 151 -11.48 5.35 16.79
C ASN A 151 -10.65 6.56 17.23
N ASP A 152 -11.19 7.75 16.96
CA ASP A 152 -10.64 9.02 17.41
C ASP A 152 -9.16 9.23 17.02
N ASN A 153 -8.77 8.70 15.85
CA ASN A 153 -7.42 8.89 15.31
C ASN A 153 -7.33 10.25 14.64
N ALA A 154 -6.74 11.22 15.34
CA ALA A 154 -6.53 12.57 14.84
C ALA A 154 -5.26 12.59 14.00
N LEU A 155 -5.43 12.86 12.70
CA LEU A 155 -4.38 12.95 11.70
C LEU A 155 -3.97 14.40 11.44
N THR A 156 -2.67 14.62 11.36
CA THR A 156 -2.05 15.91 11.02
C THR A 156 -1.07 15.72 9.87
N PHE A 157 -0.95 16.75 9.02
CA PHE A 157 -0.16 16.69 7.79
C PHE A 157 0.85 17.82 7.74
N ASP A 158 2.05 17.50 7.25
CA ASP A 158 3.12 18.45 6.97
C ASP A 158 3.63 18.23 5.53
N PRO A 159 3.60 19.25 4.64
CA PRO A 159 3.01 20.55 4.87
C PRO A 159 1.47 20.48 5.02
N PRO A 160 0.82 21.42 5.72
CA PRO A 160 -0.63 21.47 5.83
C PRO A 160 -1.37 21.62 4.49
N SER A 161 -0.66 21.98 3.42
CA SER A 161 -1.20 22.02 2.06
C SER A 161 -1.41 20.64 1.44
N ALA A 162 -0.84 19.58 2.01
CA ALA A 162 -1.06 18.21 1.53
C ALA A 162 -2.49 17.74 1.81
N HIS A 163 -2.99 17.99 3.03
CA HIS A 163 -4.37 17.75 3.44
C HIS A 163 -4.65 18.50 4.76
N ALA A 164 -5.89 18.94 4.98
CA ALA A 164 -6.28 19.52 6.26
C ALA A 164 -6.28 18.46 7.39
N PRO A 165 -6.06 18.82 8.67
CA PRO A 165 -6.22 17.87 9.77
C PRO A 165 -7.61 17.23 9.78
N VAL A 166 -7.68 15.94 10.14
CA VAL A 166 -8.94 15.17 10.14
C VAL A 166 -8.91 14.14 11.27
N THR A 167 -10.06 13.79 11.83
CA THR A 167 -10.18 12.69 12.81
C THR A 167 -10.97 11.55 12.18
N LEU A 168 -10.44 10.33 12.29
CA LEU A 168 -11.03 9.12 11.70
C LEU A 168 -11.47 8.14 12.78
N SER A 169 -12.62 7.51 12.54
CA SER A 169 -13.08 6.34 13.29
C SER A 169 -12.35 5.07 12.82
N ALA A 170 -12.41 3.98 13.60
CA ALA A 170 -11.86 2.69 13.18
C ALA A 170 -12.53 2.22 11.87
N GLY A 171 -11.72 1.77 10.90
CA GLY A 171 -12.22 1.36 9.58
C GLY A 171 -12.53 2.53 8.63
N GLN A 172 -12.49 3.77 9.09
CA GLN A 172 -12.72 4.94 8.24
C GLN A 172 -11.43 5.29 7.48
N LEU A 173 -11.60 5.71 6.22
CA LEU A 173 -10.51 6.18 5.37
C LEU A 173 -10.74 7.61 4.88
N ILE A 174 -9.65 8.27 4.50
CA ILE A 174 -9.66 9.40 3.55
C ILE A 174 -8.97 9.00 2.25
N GLU A 175 -9.39 9.64 1.16
CA GLU A 175 -8.76 9.52 -0.16
C GLU A 175 -8.53 10.93 -0.72
N PHE A 176 -7.33 11.18 -1.25
CA PHE A 176 -7.03 12.44 -1.94
C PHE A 176 -5.92 12.24 -2.97
N GLN A 177 -5.79 13.18 -3.90
CA GLN A 177 -4.72 13.22 -4.87
C GLN A 177 -3.67 14.26 -4.49
N THR A 178 -2.39 13.91 -4.61
CA THR A 178 -1.29 14.85 -4.36
C THR A 178 -0.04 14.48 -5.15
N ASN A 179 0.70 15.48 -5.60
CA ASN A 179 2.03 15.37 -6.18
C ASN A 179 3.13 15.91 -5.23
N ALA A 180 2.75 16.28 -4.01
CA ALA A 180 3.64 16.79 -2.98
C ALA A 180 4.19 15.66 -2.10
N ASN A 181 5.42 15.82 -1.64
CA ASN A 181 5.93 15.06 -0.51
C ASN A 181 5.21 15.52 0.76
N PHE A 182 4.82 14.60 1.63
CA PHE A 182 4.24 14.98 2.91
C PHE A 182 4.50 13.94 3.99
N ARG A 183 4.34 14.36 5.24
CA ARG A 183 4.35 13.52 6.43
C ARG A 183 2.95 13.55 7.04
N VAL A 184 2.45 12.39 7.43
CA VAL A 184 1.20 12.26 8.18
C VAL A 184 1.49 11.62 9.52
N ILE A 185 0.99 12.24 10.58
CA ILE A 185 1.10 11.75 11.95
C ILE A 185 -0.32 11.56 12.50
N GLY A 186 -0.61 10.35 12.98
CA GLY A 186 -1.83 10.01 13.70
C GLY A 186 -1.62 9.92 15.21
N THR A 187 -2.67 10.20 15.98
CA THR A 187 -2.68 9.87 17.42
C THR A 187 -2.79 8.37 17.65
N GLN A 188 -3.32 7.61 16.70
CA GLN A 188 -3.37 6.15 16.67
C GLN A 188 -2.75 5.61 15.38
N ALA A 189 -2.57 4.29 15.30
CA ALA A 189 -2.00 3.68 14.12
C ALA A 189 -2.96 3.69 12.92
N LEU A 190 -2.34 3.75 11.75
CA LEU A 190 -2.99 3.93 10.47
C LEU A 190 -2.21 3.17 9.40
N LEU A 191 -2.88 2.86 8.29
CA LEU A 191 -2.28 2.34 7.08
C LEU A 191 -2.35 3.40 5.99
N VAL A 192 -1.24 3.61 5.28
CA VAL A 192 -1.20 4.49 4.12
C VAL A 192 -0.96 3.65 2.87
N SER A 193 -1.87 3.78 1.90
CA SER A 193 -1.72 3.19 0.57
C SER A 193 -1.51 4.31 -0.44
N GLN A 194 -0.53 4.16 -1.32
CA GLN A 194 -0.30 5.07 -2.44
C GLN A 194 -0.50 4.34 -3.76
N PHE A 195 -1.11 5.02 -4.71
CA PHE A 195 -1.44 4.47 -6.02
C PHE A 195 -0.95 5.38 -7.15
N MET A 196 -0.33 4.78 -8.16
CA MET A 196 -0.12 5.42 -9.45
C MET A 196 -1.45 5.56 -10.18
N LEU A 197 -1.62 6.66 -10.91
CA LEU A 197 -2.76 6.81 -11.80
C LEU A 197 -2.58 5.95 -13.06
N GLY A 198 -3.67 5.58 -13.73
CA GLY A 198 -3.57 4.90 -15.03
C GLY A 198 -2.94 5.78 -16.12
N GLN A 199 -2.69 5.26 -17.33
CA GLN A 199 -2.15 6.14 -18.38
C GLN A 199 -3.21 7.05 -18.99
N GLY A 200 -4.50 6.84 -18.74
CA GLY A 200 -5.56 7.64 -19.36
C GLY A 200 -5.92 7.19 -20.78
N PRO A 201 -6.99 7.76 -21.37
CA PRO A 201 -7.22 7.64 -22.80
C PRO A 201 -6.06 8.26 -23.59
N ALA A 202 -5.92 7.86 -24.85
CA ALA A 202 -4.91 8.44 -25.73
C ALA A 202 -5.03 9.97 -25.77
N GLY A 203 -3.89 10.68 -25.63
CA GLY A 203 -3.86 12.15 -25.61
C GLY A 203 -4.13 12.78 -24.23
N SER A 204 -4.31 12.00 -23.16
CA SER A 204 -4.54 12.52 -21.80
C SER A 204 -3.33 13.24 -21.17
N GLY A 205 -2.20 13.31 -21.87
CA GLY A 205 -0.93 13.83 -21.36
C GLY A 205 -0.13 12.83 -20.54
N LEU A 206 -0.75 11.75 -20.05
CA LEU A 206 -0.06 10.57 -19.52
C LEU A 206 0.02 9.52 -20.62
N SER A 207 1.22 9.04 -20.93
CA SER A 207 1.48 8.15 -22.07
C SER A 207 2.15 6.83 -21.68
N SER A 208 2.38 6.63 -20.39
CA SER A 208 2.99 5.44 -19.81
C SER A 208 2.37 5.11 -18.46
N GLY A 209 2.50 3.85 -18.07
CA GLY A 209 2.15 3.32 -16.76
C GLY A 209 0.66 3.20 -16.51
N ASP A 210 0.23 1.98 -16.20
CA ASP A 210 -1.08 1.72 -15.60
C ASP A 210 -0.99 1.69 -14.07
N PRO A 211 -2.10 1.63 -13.32
CA PRO A 211 -2.05 1.75 -11.87
C PRO A 211 -1.12 0.72 -11.22
N ALA A 212 -0.38 1.15 -10.20
CA ALA A 212 0.36 0.30 -9.28
C ALA A 212 0.07 0.79 -7.87
N MET A 213 0.12 -0.12 -6.90
CA MET A 213 -0.19 0.13 -5.49
C MET A 213 1.07 -0.06 -4.65
N VAL A 214 1.09 0.54 -3.46
CA VAL A 214 2.04 0.20 -2.42
C VAL A 214 1.46 0.55 -1.06
N PHE A 215 1.73 -0.28 -0.06
CA PHE A 215 1.61 0.14 1.34
C PHE A 215 2.88 0.89 1.73
N GLU A 216 2.73 2.17 2.09
CA GLU A 216 3.87 2.95 2.58
C GLU A 216 4.37 2.34 3.89
N VAL A 217 5.67 2.41 4.11
CA VAL A 217 6.28 1.89 5.33
C VAL A 217 6.26 2.99 6.40
N PRO A 218 5.76 2.71 7.62
CA PRO A 218 5.84 3.66 8.71
C PRO A 218 7.30 3.90 9.12
N VAL A 219 7.61 5.11 9.57
CA VAL A 219 8.97 5.51 10.00
C VAL A 219 9.52 4.57 11.08
N GLN A 220 8.64 4.03 11.93
CA GLN A 220 9.00 3.08 12.99
C GLN A 220 9.56 1.73 12.47
N GLN A 221 9.30 1.37 11.21
CA GLN A 221 9.73 0.10 10.60
C GLN A 221 10.88 0.28 9.59
N TYR A 222 11.45 1.48 9.51
CA TYR A 222 12.59 1.76 8.64
C TYR A 222 13.84 0.99 9.08
N ARG A 223 14.64 0.57 8.09
CA ARG A 223 15.85 -0.24 8.29
C ARG A 223 17.08 0.62 8.04
N THR A 224 18.25 0.11 8.42
CA THR A 224 19.53 0.82 8.18
C THR A 224 20.20 0.44 6.87
N SER A 225 19.79 -0.68 6.26
CA SER A 225 20.35 -1.21 5.01
C SER A 225 19.29 -1.98 4.22
N TYR A 226 19.37 -1.86 2.91
CA TYR A 226 18.45 -2.43 1.94
C TYR A 226 19.22 -3.05 0.78
N ASP A 227 18.88 -4.28 0.44
CA ASP A 227 19.18 -4.90 -0.85
C ASP A 227 17.87 -4.98 -1.62
N PHE A 228 17.83 -4.41 -2.81
CA PHE A 228 16.61 -4.37 -3.62
C PHE A 228 16.93 -4.53 -5.11
N TYR A 229 15.93 -4.91 -5.90
CA TYR A 229 16.10 -5.20 -7.31
C TYR A 229 15.19 -4.35 -8.19
N VAL A 230 15.77 -3.62 -9.13
CA VAL A 230 15.04 -2.82 -10.12
C VAL A 230 14.83 -3.65 -11.40
N PRO A 231 13.58 -3.92 -11.81
CA PRO A 231 13.29 -4.71 -13.01
C PRO A 231 13.86 -4.12 -14.31
N GLN A 232 14.38 -5.00 -15.17
CA GLN A 232 14.99 -4.63 -16.47
C GLN A 232 13.98 -4.27 -17.57
N THR A 233 12.72 -4.70 -17.43
CA THR A 233 11.69 -4.54 -18.45
C THR A 233 11.03 -3.16 -18.46
N TYR A 234 11.42 -2.27 -17.55
CA TYR A 234 10.85 -0.93 -17.39
C TYR A 234 11.87 0.13 -17.83
N PRO A 235 11.55 0.99 -18.81
CA PRO A 235 12.47 1.99 -19.33
C PRO A 235 12.74 3.14 -18.36
N ASN A 236 11.81 3.40 -17.42
CA ASN A 236 11.95 4.45 -16.43
C ASN A 236 11.72 3.87 -15.04
N ASN A 237 12.77 3.87 -14.22
CA ASN A 237 12.74 3.39 -12.85
C ASN A 237 13.23 4.48 -11.92
N PHE A 238 12.68 4.49 -10.72
CA PHE A 238 12.95 5.48 -9.70
C PHE A 238 13.08 4.83 -8.33
N VAL A 239 13.87 5.47 -7.49
CA VAL A 239 13.92 5.19 -6.06
C VAL A 239 13.64 6.48 -5.31
N ASN A 240 12.75 6.36 -4.32
CA ASN A 240 12.53 7.36 -3.30
C ASN A 240 13.18 6.86 -2.00
N VAL A 241 14.02 7.68 -1.39
CA VAL A 241 14.68 7.40 -0.11
C VAL A 241 14.28 8.44 0.91
N VAL A 242 13.75 8.00 2.04
CA VAL A 242 13.41 8.86 3.17
C VAL A 242 14.42 8.65 4.28
N ALA A 243 15.01 9.71 4.82
CA ALA A 243 15.98 9.62 5.91
C ALA A 243 15.88 10.84 6.84
N PRO A 244 16.22 10.71 8.13
CA PRO A 244 16.41 11.87 8.99
C PRO A 244 17.39 12.87 8.37
N ALA A 245 17.12 14.18 8.51
CA ALA A 245 17.99 15.21 7.99
C ALA A 245 19.43 15.07 8.52
N GLY A 246 20.42 15.23 7.63
CA GLY A 246 21.83 15.02 7.95
C GLY A 246 22.31 13.56 7.90
N THR A 247 21.42 12.60 7.61
CA THR A 247 21.84 11.20 7.39
C THR A 247 22.69 11.11 6.13
N GLU A 248 23.89 10.54 6.28
CA GLU A 248 24.77 10.18 5.17
C GLU A 248 24.33 8.84 4.58
N LEU A 249 24.01 8.85 3.28
CA LEU A 249 23.48 7.70 2.56
C LEU A 249 24.49 7.22 1.52
N ILE A 250 24.61 5.91 1.37
CA ILE A 250 25.50 5.24 0.42
C ILE A 250 24.65 4.32 -0.45
N LEU A 251 24.66 4.53 -1.77
CA LEU A 251 24.04 3.68 -2.78
C LEU A 251 25.16 3.10 -3.66
N ASP A 252 25.24 1.78 -3.74
CA ASP A 252 26.22 1.04 -4.55
C ASP A 252 27.66 1.53 -4.30
N ASP A 253 28.02 1.61 -3.01
CA ASP A 253 29.32 2.06 -2.50
C ASP A 253 29.71 3.51 -2.83
N MET A 254 28.77 4.29 -3.38
CA MET A 254 28.93 5.72 -3.64
C MET A 254 27.99 6.55 -2.75
N PRO A 255 28.38 7.76 -2.31
CA PRO A 255 27.46 8.66 -1.62
C PRO A 255 26.21 8.92 -2.48
N LEU A 256 25.03 8.81 -1.87
CA LEU A 256 23.78 9.10 -2.55
C LEU A 256 23.74 10.57 -2.96
N ARG A 257 23.46 10.83 -4.24
CA ARG A 257 23.35 12.19 -4.79
C ARG A 257 22.11 12.30 -5.65
N GLY A 258 21.43 13.43 -5.53
CA GLY A 258 20.43 13.91 -6.48
C GLY A 258 19.37 14.77 -5.81
N SER A 259 18.19 14.86 -6.43
CA SER A 259 17.13 15.77 -5.98
C SER A 259 16.66 15.41 -4.58
N MET A 260 16.65 16.41 -3.70
CA MET A 260 16.27 16.28 -2.30
C MET A 260 15.28 17.39 -1.94
N SER A 261 14.30 17.03 -1.12
CA SER A 261 13.41 17.98 -0.44
C SER A 261 13.24 17.55 1.01
N THR A 262 12.81 18.49 1.85
CA THR A 262 12.62 18.23 3.28
C THR A 262 11.15 18.38 3.64
N VAL A 263 10.66 17.46 4.47
CA VAL A 263 9.36 17.54 5.13
C VAL A 263 9.59 17.29 6.62
N GLY A 264 9.23 18.25 7.46
CA GLY A 264 9.58 18.25 8.88
C GLY A 264 11.08 18.03 9.09
N THR A 265 11.44 16.92 9.75
CA THR A 265 12.83 16.53 10.05
C THR A 265 13.38 15.48 9.09
N MET A 266 12.63 15.13 8.04
CA MET A 266 12.98 14.05 7.11
C MET A 266 13.35 14.63 5.75
N ASN A 267 14.49 14.19 5.22
CA ASN A 267 14.88 14.41 3.84
C ASN A 267 14.36 13.28 2.96
N ILE A 268 13.85 13.66 1.80
CA ILE A 268 13.32 12.76 0.78
C ILE A 268 14.14 12.97 -0.48
N PHE A 269 14.89 11.95 -0.87
CA PHE A 269 15.63 11.89 -2.13
C PHE A 269 14.77 11.19 -3.17
N THR A 270 14.70 11.74 -4.39
CA THR A 270 14.05 11.10 -5.53
C THR A 270 15.02 11.05 -6.69
N LEU A 271 15.26 9.85 -7.19
CA LEU A 271 16.32 9.56 -8.15
C LEU A 271 15.80 8.62 -9.23
N GLN A 272 16.18 8.86 -10.48
CA GLN A 272 16.10 7.84 -11.50
C GLN A 272 17.19 6.80 -11.22
N ILE A 273 16.86 5.52 -11.35
CA ILE A 273 17.77 4.41 -11.05
C ILE A 273 17.83 3.46 -12.23
N THR A 274 18.98 2.81 -12.41
CA THR A 274 19.16 1.80 -13.45
C THR A 274 18.54 0.48 -13.02
N SER A 275 18.28 -0.41 -13.97
CA SER A 275 17.81 -1.76 -13.65
C SER A 275 18.94 -2.63 -13.11
N GLY A 276 18.63 -3.51 -12.18
CA GLY A 276 19.60 -4.43 -11.56
C GLY A 276 19.48 -4.47 -10.04
N PRO A 277 20.38 -5.24 -9.39
CA PRO A 277 20.48 -5.24 -7.94
C PRO A 277 21.15 -3.97 -7.44
N HIS A 278 20.66 -3.43 -6.33
CA HIS A 278 21.19 -2.24 -5.68
C HIS A 278 21.29 -2.45 -4.17
N ARG A 279 22.27 -1.80 -3.55
CA ARG A 279 22.42 -1.75 -2.09
C ARG A 279 22.42 -0.32 -1.60
N LEU A 280 21.51 0.01 -0.70
CA LEU A 280 21.43 1.31 -0.02
C LEU A 280 21.63 1.15 1.48
N ARG A 281 22.44 2.01 2.09
CA ARG A 281 22.70 2.00 3.54
C ARG A 281 22.91 3.41 4.10
N SER A 282 22.60 3.61 5.38
CA SER A 282 23.06 4.77 6.14
C SER A 282 24.44 4.51 6.75
N SER A 283 25.38 5.45 6.65
CA SER A 283 26.77 5.25 7.11
C SER A 283 26.85 5.14 8.64
N ALA A 284 26.03 5.90 9.35
CA ALA A 284 26.00 5.99 10.82
C ALA A 284 24.81 5.25 11.44
N GLY A 285 24.16 4.35 10.70
CA GLY A 285 23.14 3.44 11.23
C GLY A 285 21.79 4.10 11.55
N GLN A 286 21.49 5.28 10.99
CA GLN A 286 20.15 5.86 11.07
C GLN A 286 19.15 5.02 10.25
N PRO A 287 17.91 4.83 10.74
CA PRO A 287 16.88 4.16 9.98
C PRO A 287 16.41 5.02 8.79
N ILE A 288 16.22 4.38 7.64
CA ILE A 288 15.83 5.01 6.36
C ILE A 288 14.70 4.20 5.71
N GLY A 289 13.83 4.86 4.95
CA GLY A 289 12.77 4.23 4.17
C GLY A 289 13.13 4.19 2.69
N VAL A 290 12.73 3.14 1.99
CA VAL A 290 12.98 2.99 0.55
C VAL A 290 11.69 2.59 -0.14
N LYS A 291 11.38 3.27 -1.25
CA LYS A 291 10.31 2.90 -2.17
C LYS A 291 10.86 2.89 -3.59
N VAL A 292 10.63 1.80 -4.30
CA VAL A 292 11.14 1.59 -5.66
C VAL A 292 9.95 1.46 -6.59
N TYR A 293 10.03 2.10 -7.75
CA TYR A 293 8.90 2.16 -8.66
C TYR A 293 9.34 2.45 -10.08
N GLY A 294 8.53 2.07 -11.05
CA GLY A 294 8.84 2.30 -12.45
C GLY A 294 7.63 2.18 -13.35
N VAL A 295 7.77 2.71 -14.55
CA VAL A 295 6.72 2.74 -15.56
C VAL A 295 7.26 2.31 -16.91
N ALA A 296 6.45 1.50 -17.59
CA ALA A 296 6.59 1.17 -19.01
C ALA A 296 5.27 1.53 -19.70
N ARG A 297 5.18 1.25 -21.00
CA ARG A 297 3.90 1.42 -21.71
C ARG A 297 2.92 0.35 -21.21
N TYR A 298 1.73 0.75 -20.76
CA TYR A 298 0.68 -0.15 -20.25
C TYR A 298 0.99 -0.97 -18.99
N THR A 299 2.03 -0.62 -18.23
CA THR A 299 2.31 -1.32 -16.95
C THR A 299 3.23 -0.48 -16.07
N SER A 300 3.06 -0.62 -14.77
CA SER A 300 3.89 -0.01 -13.75
C SER A 300 4.23 -1.03 -12.67
N TYR A 301 5.18 -0.70 -11.80
CA TYR A 301 5.36 -1.40 -10.53
C TYR A 301 5.69 -0.38 -9.44
N MET A 302 5.40 -0.74 -8.20
CA MET A 302 5.78 0.01 -7.02
C MET A 302 5.87 -0.95 -5.84
N TYR A 303 6.91 -0.85 -5.01
CA TYR A 303 7.05 -1.71 -3.83
C TYR A 303 7.95 -1.04 -2.77
N PRO A 304 7.80 -1.38 -1.49
CA PRO A 304 8.73 -0.93 -0.46
C PRO A 304 10.05 -1.70 -0.58
N GLY A 305 11.19 -1.03 -0.51
CA GLY A 305 12.50 -1.71 -0.50
C GLY A 305 12.65 -2.70 0.66
N GLY A 306 11.82 -2.56 1.69
CA GLY A 306 11.64 -3.47 2.81
C GLY A 306 11.24 -2.73 4.07
N LEU A 307 11.03 -3.48 5.14
CA LEU A 307 10.75 -2.95 6.47
C LEU A 307 11.06 -4.02 7.52
N ASP A 308 11.23 -3.57 8.76
CA ASP A 308 11.19 -4.49 9.89
C ASP A 308 9.70 -4.79 10.20
N LEU A 309 9.36 -6.02 10.59
CA LEU A 309 7.98 -6.40 10.96
C LEU A 309 7.83 -6.42 12.49
N GLN A 310 8.34 -5.38 13.15
CA GLN A 310 8.27 -5.30 14.61
C GLN A 310 6.83 -5.05 15.06
N LEU A 311 6.45 -5.60 16.22
CA LEU A 311 5.16 -5.29 16.84
C LEU A 311 5.29 -3.90 17.49
N ILE A 312 4.64 -2.89 16.90
CA ILE A 312 4.74 -1.49 17.32
C ILE A 312 3.43 -0.90 17.85
N THR A 313 2.34 -1.66 17.77
CA THR A 313 1.06 -1.32 18.39
C THR A 313 0.57 -2.48 19.26
N PRO A 314 -0.07 -2.20 20.41
CA PRO A 314 -0.78 -3.24 21.16
C PRO A 314 -1.98 -3.72 20.33
N GLY A 315 -2.08 -5.03 20.09
CA GLY A 315 -3.23 -5.67 19.44
C GLY A 315 -4.45 -5.85 20.33
#